data_AF-A0A8I0BYA0-F1
#
_entry.id   AF-A0A8I0BYA0-F1
#
_cell.length_a   1.000
_cell.length_b   1.000
_cell.length_c   1.000
_cell.angle_alpha   90.00
_cell.angle_beta   90.00
_cell.angle_gamma   90.00
#
_symmetry.space_group_name_H-M   'P 1'
#
loop_
_entity.id
_entity.type
_entity.pdbx_description
1 polymer ?
#
loop_
_entity_poly.entity_id
_entity_poly.type
_entity_poly.pdbx_seq_one_letter_code
_entity_poly.pdbx_strand_id
1 'polypeptide(L)'
;MDIVIYAAGEIHSDWRVALRDHLQAAGVDAELVGPQEDHDRSDDIGEQILGKQPNPLYRDLQGARVNTLRTRVLMQRADLAVAYFGPKYKQWNTASDAGFALASGLPLVMVRSQEHVHALKELDALATLTVETIEQAAQAIAYIFE
;
A
#
# COMPACT_ATOMS: atom_id res chain seq x y z
N MET A 1 3.93 0.04 -21.91
CA MET A 1 2.76 -0.63 -21.32
C MET A 1 2.64 -0.02 -19.95
N ASP A 2 1.48 0.50 -19.64
CA ASP A 2 1.27 1.26 -18.41
C ASP A 2 0.78 0.26 -17.36
N ILE A 3 1.32 0.34 -16.14
CA ILE A 3 0.94 -0.55 -15.04
C ILE A 3 0.43 0.24 -13.85
N VAL A 4 -0.67 -0.20 -13.26
CA VAL A 4 -1.26 0.42 -12.07
C VAL A 4 -0.81 -0.36 -10.84
N ILE A 5 -0.13 0.32 -9.92
CA ILE A 5 0.42 -0.30 -8.71
C ILE A 5 -0.27 0.30 -7.49
N TYR A 6 -0.87 -0.55 -6.66
CA TYR A 6 -1.35 -0.13 -5.34
C TYR A 6 -0.19 -0.12 -4.33
N ALA A 7 0.26 1.07 -3.94
CA ALA A 7 1.39 1.31 -3.04
C ALA A 7 0.94 1.39 -1.56
N ALA A 8 0.83 0.24 -0.91
CA ALA A 8 0.53 0.10 0.52
C ALA A 8 1.80 0.33 1.36
N GLY A 9 1.74 1.21 2.35
CA GLY A 9 2.91 1.52 3.17
C GLY A 9 2.68 2.74 4.03
N GLU A 10 3.64 3.02 4.92
CA GLU A 10 3.58 4.19 5.79
C GLU A 10 3.67 5.51 5.00
N ILE A 11 3.29 6.61 5.64
CA ILE A 11 3.11 7.93 5.03
C ILE A 11 4.09 8.96 5.59
N HIS A 12 5.07 8.53 6.37
CA HIS A 12 6.04 9.35 7.08
C HIS A 12 7.44 9.32 6.44
N SER A 13 7.59 8.73 5.25
CA SER A 13 8.81 8.78 4.44
C SER A 13 8.52 8.88 2.95
N ASP A 14 9.57 9.15 2.18
CA ASP A 14 9.51 9.35 0.73
C ASP A 14 9.60 8.04 -0.07
N TRP A 15 9.34 6.87 0.53
CA TRP A 15 9.53 5.58 -0.13
C TRP A 15 8.71 5.42 -1.43
N ARG A 16 7.53 6.05 -1.53
CA ARG A 16 6.71 6.05 -2.76
C ARG A 16 7.36 6.87 -3.87
N VAL A 17 8.05 7.96 -3.51
CA VAL A 17 8.84 8.76 -4.46
C VAL A 17 10.03 7.91 -4.93
N ALA A 18 10.76 7.28 -4.01
CA ALA A 18 11.85 6.37 -4.37
C ALA A 18 11.38 5.22 -5.28
N LEU A 19 10.23 4.60 -5.01
CA LEU A 19 9.67 3.55 -5.86
C LEU A 19 9.40 4.07 -7.28
N ARG A 20 8.79 5.25 -7.39
CA ARG A 20 8.52 5.90 -8.68
C ARG A 20 9.82 6.17 -9.44
N ASP A 21 10.82 6.72 -8.76
CA ASP A 21 12.11 7.07 -9.37
C ASP A 21 12.84 5.82 -9.88
N HIS A 22 12.84 4.72 -9.11
CA HIS A 22 13.44 3.46 -9.54
C HIS A 22 12.69 2.81 -10.70
N LEU A 23 11.34 2.85 -10.70
CA LEU A 23 10.53 2.36 -11.82
C LEU A 23 10.82 3.15 -13.09
N GLN A 24 10.89 4.49 -12.99
CA GLN A 24 11.22 5.35 -14.12
C GLN A 24 12.63 5.10 -14.65
N ALA A 25 13.62 4.93 -13.76
CA ALA A 25 14.99 4.60 -14.12
C ALA A 25 15.10 3.23 -14.83
N ALA A 26 14.21 2.29 -14.49
CA ALA A 26 14.09 0.99 -15.13
C ALA A 26 13.23 1.01 -16.42
N GLY A 27 12.74 2.19 -16.84
CA GLY A 27 11.93 2.33 -18.05
C GLY A 27 10.47 1.87 -17.91
N VAL A 28 9.97 1.73 -16.68
CA VAL A 28 8.57 1.33 -16.41
C VAL A 28 7.71 2.58 -16.26
N ASP A 29 6.68 2.71 -17.10
CA ASP A 29 5.63 3.71 -16.93
C ASP A 29 4.55 3.16 -15.98
N ALA A 30 4.52 3.69 -14.76
CA ALA A 30 3.66 3.18 -13.69
C ALA A 30 2.81 4.27 -13.04
N GLU A 31 1.50 4.00 -12.93
CA GLU A 31 0.59 4.77 -12.10
C GLU A 31 0.59 4.21 -10.67
N LEU A 32 1.18 4.95 -9.73
CA LEU A 32 1.08 4.61 -8.31
C LEU A 32 -0.22 5.16 -7.72
N VAL A 33 -1.09 4.27 -7.26
CA VAL A 33 -2.30 4.56 -6.48
C VAL A 33 -2.14 4.04 -5.05
N GLY A 34 -2.99 4.46 -4.12
CA GLY A 34 -2.83 4.01 -2.74
C GLY A 34 -3.78 4.64 -1.71
N PRO A 35 -3.52 4.39 -0.41
CA PRO A 35 -4.28 4.99 0.68
C PRO A 35 -4.21 6.53 0.64
N GLN A 36 -5.06 7.19 1.42
CA GLN A 36 -4.93 8.63 1.64
C GLN A 36 -3.66 8.89 2.45
N GLU A 37 -2.78 9.75 1.92
CA GLU A 37 -1.47 10.05 2.53
C GLU A 37 -1.53 11.28 3.45
N ASP A 38 -2.55 12.12 3.29
CA ASP A 38 -2.84 13.21 4.22
C ASP A 38 -3.61 12.68 5.44
N HIS A 39 -2.93 12.70 6.60
CA HIS A 39 -3.46 12.18 7.86
C HIS A 39 -4.73 12.90 8.30
N ASP A 40 -4.74 14.23 8.32
CA ASP A 40 -5.89 15.02 8.77
C ASP A 40 -7.07 14.82 7.81
N ARG A 41 -6.79 14.77 6.51
CA ARG A 41 -7.82 14.45 5.51
C ARG A 41 -8.36 13.04 5.71
N SER A 42 -7.53 12.05 6.00
CA SER A 42 -7.92 10.65 6.23
C SER A 42 -8.82 10.50 7.46
N ASP A 43 -8.50 11.21 8.55
CA ASP A 43 -9.26 11.15 9.81
C ASP A 43 -10.61 11.87 9.69
N ASP A 44 -10.63 13.01 9.01
CA ASP A 44 -11.81 13.88 8.96
C ASP A 44 -12.79 13.55 7.82
N ILE A 45 -12.38 12.74 6.83
CA ILE A 45 -13.17 12.54 5.60
C ILE A 45 -14.59 12.05 5.88
N GLY A 46 -14.77 11.21 6.91
CA GLY A 46 -16.08 10.70 7.31
C GLY A 46 -17.03 11.83 7.70
N GLU A 47 -16.57 12.76 8.55
CA GLU A 47 -17.37 13.91 8.98
C GLU A 47 -17.53 14.96 7.89
N GLN A 48 -16.53 15.14 7.03
CA GLN A 48 -16.61 16.07 5.91
C GLN A 48 -17.67 15.66 4.88
N ILE A 49 -17.95 14.35 4.73
CA ILE A 49 -18.96 13.84 3.80
C ILE A 49 -20.32 13.63 4.48
N LEU A 50 -20.33 13.01 5.67
CA LEU A 50 -21.56 12.56 6.33
C LEU A 50 -22.05 13.51 7.43
N GLY A 51 -21.32 14.59 7.68
CA GLY A 51 -21.56 15.50 8.81
C GLY A 51 -20.98 14.99 10.13
N LYS A 52 -21.09 15.82 11.17
CA LYS A 52 -20.55 15.52 12.51
C LYS A 52 -21.07 14.19 13.05
N GLN A 53 -20.17 13.35 13.52
CA GLN A 53 -20.48 12.05 14.09
C GLN A 53 -20.82 12.16 15.59
N PRO A 54 -21.65 11.25 16.12
CA PRO A 54 -22.18 11.38 17.49
C PRO A 54 -21.13 11.20 18.58
N ASN A 55 -20.00 10.53 18.30
CA ASN A 55 -18.87 10.37 19.22
C ASN A 55 -17.60 9.94 18.44
N PRO A 56 -16.42 9.89 19.11
CA PRO A 56 -15.16 9.51 18.46
C PRO A 56 -15.18 8.14 17.77
N LEU A 57 -15.84 7.12 18.35
CA LEU A 57 -15.95 5.81 17.72
C LEU A 57 -16.62 5.90 16.34
N TYR A 58 -17.70 6.68 16.21
CA TYR A 58 -18.36 6.84 14.92
C TYR A 58 -17.55 7.72 13.95
N ARG A 59 -16.82 8.73 14.46
CA ARG A 59 -15.88 9.52 13.63
C ARG A 59 -14.87 8.60 12.96
N ASP A 60 -14.18 7.78 13.74
CA ASP A 60 -13.17 6.84 13.24
C ASP A 60 -13.78 5.81 12.29
N LEU A 61 -14.94 5.23 12.64
CA LEU A 61 -15.61 4.24 11.79
C LEU A 61 -16.06 4.82 10.44
N GLN A 62 -16.58 6.05 10.40
CA GLN A 62 -16.97 6.66 9.13
C GLN A 62 -15.75 7.06 8.30
N GLY A 63 -14.69 7.61 8.92
CA GLY A 63 -13.42 7.88 8.24
C GLY A 63 -12.87 6.60 7.61
N ALA A 64 -12.78 5.52 8.39
CA ALA A 64 -12.34 4.20 7.94
C ALA A 64 -13.20 3.64 6.80
N ARG A 65 -14.53 3.82 6.82
CA ARG A 65 -15.43 3.35 5.75
C ARG A 65 -15.20 4.07 4.44
N VAL A 66 -14.99 5.38 4.46
CA VAL A 66 -14.68 6.13 3.24
C VAL A 66 -13.31 5.75 2.69
N ASN A 67 -12.31 5.58 3.57
CA ASN A 67 -11.00 5.07 3.17
C ASN A 67 -11.09 3.65 2.60
N THR A 68 -11.91 2.79 3.20
CA THR A 68 -12.17 1.42 2.68
C THR A 68 -12.76 1.46 1.27
N LEU A 69 -13.69 2.38 0.98
CA LEU A 69 -14.22 2.57 -0.36
C LEU A 69 -13.09 2.91 -1.35
N ARG A 70 -12.23 3.88 -1.01
CA ARG A 70 -11.05 4.25 -1.81
C ARG A 70 -10.13 3.06 -2.05
N THR A 71 -9.69 2.39 -0.98
CA THR A 71 -8.78 1.23 -1.04
C THR A 71 -9.34 0.14 -1.94
N ARG A 72 -10.60 -0.26 -1.76
CA ARG A 72 -11.23 -1.32 -2.57
C ARG A 72 -11.28 -0.95 -4.05
N VAL A 73 -11.67 0.28 -4.38
CA VAL A 73 -11.74 0.73 -5.78
C VAL A 73 -10.35 0.76 -6.42
N LEU A 74 -9.34 1.26 -5.71
CA LEU A 74 -7.99 1.37 -6.25
C LEU A 74 -7.32 0.00 -6.37
N MET A 75 -7.49 -0.90 -5.38
CA MET A 75 -6.96 -2.27 -5.47
C MET A 75 -7.62 -3.08 -6.58
N GLN A 76 -8.92 -2.88 -6.86
CA GLN A 76 -9.61 -3.53 -7.98
C GLN A 76 -9.14 -3.05 -9.36
N ARG A 77 -8.47 -1.90 -9.42
CA ARG A 77 -7.93 -1.32 -10.67
C ARG A 77 -6.41 -1.53 -10.80
N ALA A 78 -5.76 -1.98 -9.75
CA ALA A 78 -4.33 -2.23 -9.76
C ALA A 78 -4.03 -3.58 -10.42
N ASP A 79 -2.90 -3.66 -11.11
CA ASP A 79 -2.35 -4.88 -11.69
C ASP A 79 -1.54 -5.68 -10.66
N LEU A 80 -0.92 -4.97 -9.70
CA LEU A 80 -0.25 -5.55 -8.53
C LEU A 80 -0.25 -4.58 -7.35
N ALA A 81 0.05 -5.10 -6.17
CA ALA A 81 0.29 -4.31 -4.97
C ALA A 81 1.76 -4.37 -4.54
N VAL A 82 2.28 -3.24 -4.05
CA VAL A 82 3.55 -3.17 -3.32
C VAL A 82 3.21 -2.85 -1.87
N ALA A 83 3.63 -3.71 -0.94
CA ALA A 83 3.48 -3.48 0.50
C ALA A 83 4.84 -3.20 1.14
N TYR A 84 5.09 -1.93 1.49
CA TYR A 84 6.32 -1.50 2.14
C TYR A 84 6.18 -1.47 3.67
N PHE A 85 7.00 -2.27 4.36
CA PHE A 85 7.13 -2.32 5.81
C PHE A 85 8.40 -1.61 6.27
N GLY A 86 8.26 -0.34 6.66
CA GLY A 86 9.32 0.50 7.20
C GLY A 86 9.71 0.16 8.64
N PRO A 87 10.85 0.66 9.14
CA PRO A 87 11.45 0.19 10.39
C PRO A 87 10.80 0.76 11.66
N LYS A 88 10.16 1.94 11.58
CA LYS A 88 9.81 2.73 12.77
C LYS A 88 8.41 2.45 13.33
N TYR A 89 7.43 2.28 12.44
CA TYR A 89 6.02 2.29 12.82
C TYR A 89 5.39 0.90 12.68
N LYS A 90 4.45 0.59 13.56
CA LYS A 90 3.58 -0.59 13.38
C LYS A 90 2.59 -0.28 12.26
N GLN A 91 2.65 -1.03 11.17
CA GLN A 91 1.89 -0.74 9.95
C GLN A 91 0.71 -1.69 9.77
N TRP A 92 -0.27 -1.61 10.68
CA TRP A 92 -1.46 -2.47 10.65
C TRP A 92 -2.29 -2.27 9.38
N ASN A 93 -2.40 -1.02 8.90
CA ASN A 93 -3.10 -0.72 7.65
C ASN A 93 -2.38 -1.35 6.46
N THR A 94 -1.04 -1.28 6.39
CA THR A 94 -0.27 -1.97 5.34
C THR A 94 -0.46 -3.49 5.40
N ALA A 95 -0.44 -4.09 6.59
CA ALA A 95 -0.70 -5.52 6.74
C ALA A 95 -2.13 -5.91 6.30
N SER A 96 -3.13 -5.07 6.61
CA SER A 96 -4.50 -5.27 6.15
C SER A 96 -4.62 -5.15 4.63
N ASP A 97 -3.99 -4.15 4.02
CA ASP A 97 -3.98 -3.94 2.58
C ASP A 97 -3.28 -5.11 1.87
N ALA A 98 -2.14 -5.55 2.37
CA ALA A 98 -1.44 -6.73 1.85
C ALA A 98 -2.28 -8.00 1.95
N GLY A 99 -2.96 -8.21 3.08
CA GLY A 99 -3.91 -9.31 3.24
C GLY A 99 -5.09 -9.24 2.26
N PHE A 100 -5.63 -8.04 2.02
CA PHE A 100 -6.70 -7.83 1.05
C PHE A 100 -6.23 -8.12 -0.39
N ALA A 101 -5.00 -7.72 -0.74
CA ALA A 101 -4.41 -7.97 -2.06
C ALA A 101 -4.37 -9.48 -2.33
N LEU A 102 -3.78 -10.22 -1.39
CA LEU A 102 -3.67 -11.68 -1.46
C LEU A 102 -5.03 -12.36 -1.53
N ALA A 103 -5.98 -11.97 -0.67
CA ALA A 103 -7.32 -12.53 -0.65
C ALA A 103 -8.11 -12.27 -1.94
N SER A 104 -7.78 -11.18 -2.66
CA SER A 104 -8.40 -10.80 -3.92
C SER A 104 -7.68 -11.36 -5.15
N GLY A 105 -6.59 -12.12 -4.95
CA GLY A 105 -5.77 -12.66 -6.05
C GLY A 105 -4.87 -11.63 -6.74
N LEU A 106 -4.68 -10.45 -6.15
CA LEU A 106 -3.80 -9.42 -6.66
C LEU A 106 -2.33 -9.78 -6.30
N PRO A 107 -1.41 -9.88 -7.28
CA PRO A 107 0.00 -10.14 -7.00
C PRO A 107 0.57 -9.14 -6.00
N LEU A 108 1.35 -9.63 -5.03
CA LEU A 108 1.90 -8.83 -3.95
C LEU A 108 3.43 -8.89 -3.95
N VAL A 109 4.06 -7.73 -4.15
CA VAL A 109 5.48 -7.52 -3.86
C VAL A 109 5.60 -6.93 -2.45
N MET A 110 6.10 -7.72 -1.50
CA MET A 110 6.33 -7.24 -0.14
C MET A 110 7.78 -6.74 -0.02
N VAL A 111 7.94 -5.53 0.53
CA VAL A 111 9.24 -4.95 0.84
C VAL A 111 9.37 -4.87 2.36
N ARG A 112 10.30 -5.63 2.95
CA ARG A 112 10.52 -5.66 4.40
C ARG A 112 11.99 -5.83 4.77
N SER A 113 12.41 -5.23 5.87
CA SER A 113 13.74 -5.47 6.45
C SER A 113 13.83 -6.83 7.14
N GLN A 114 15.05 -7.23 7.53
CA GLN A 114 15.28 -8.45 8.31
C GLN A 114 14.62 -8.43 9.70
N GLU A 115 14.45 -7.24 10.27
CA GLU A 115 13.82 -7.06 11.59
C GLU A 115 12.35 -7.52 11.60
N HIS A 116 11.69 -7.46 10.44
CA HIS A 116 10.27 -7.82 10.29
C HIS A 116 10.02 -9.27 9.87
N VAL A 117 11.06 -10.08 9.62
CA VAL A 117 10.94 -11.47 9.14
C VAL A 117 9.99 -12.28 10.02
N HIS A 118 10.20 -12.27 11.35
CA HIS A 118 9.37 -13.08 12.25
C HIS A 118 7.93 -12.57 12.33
N ALA A 119 7.73 -11.25 12.33
CA ALA A 119 6.43 -10.62 12.47
C ALA A 119 5.57 -10.75 11.20
N LEU A 120 6.21 -10.87 10.03
CA LEU A 120 5.54 -10.94 8.73
C LEU A 120 5.57 -12.33 8.10
N LYS A 121 6.13 -13.36 8.75
CA LYS A 121 6.40 -14.68 8.13
C LYS A 121 5.17 -15.33 7.47
N GLU A 122 3.96 -15.15 8.01
CA GLU A 122 2.72 -15.68 7.42
C GLU A 122 2.32 -14.90 6.16
N LEU A 123 2.47 -13.57 6.18
CA LEU A 123 2.19 -12.72 5.03
C LEU A 123 3.26 -12.93 3.94
N ASP A 124 4.51 -13.11 4.35
CA ASP A 124 5.66 -13.42 3.50
C ASP A 124 5.48 -14.72 2.74
N ALA A 125 5.06 -15.78 3.44
CA ALA A 125 4.80 -17.08 2.82
C ALA A 125 3.68 -17.04 1.77
N LEU A 126 2.82 -16.01 1.79
CA LEU A 126 1.74 -15.81 0.84
C LEU A 126 2.08 -14.79 -0.26
N ALA A 127 3.04 -13.89 -0.03
CA ALA A 127 3.44 -12.87 -0.99
C ALA A 127 3.93 -13.52 -2.29
N THR A 128 3.66 -12.86 -3.42
CA THR A 128 4.17 -13.32 -4.73
C THR A 128 5.69 -13.21 -4.77
N LEU A 129 6.23 -12.14 -4.21
CA LEU A 129 7.66 -11.91 -4.06
C LEU A 129 7.93 -11.07 -2.81
N THR A 130 8.96 -11.42 -2.06
CA THR A 130 9.47 -10.61 -0.97
C THR A 130 10.88 -10.14 -1.26
N VAL A 131 11.11 -8.85 -1.07
CA VAL A 131 12.41 -8.18 -1.27
C VAL A 131 12.76 -7.32 -0.06
N GLU A 132 14.02 -6.89 0.03
CA GLU A 132 14.51 -6.07 1.16
C GLU A 132 14.55 -4.58 0.83
N THR A 133 14.59 -4.20 -0.46
CA THR A 133 14.69 -2.80 -0.88
C THR A 133 13.63 -2.40 -1.91
N ILE A 134 13.33 -1.10 -1.95
CA ILE A 134 12.44 -0.52 -2.95
C ILE A 134 13.01 -0.69 -4.37
N GLU A 135 14.34 -0.61 -4.52
CA GLU A 135 15.01 -0.84 -5.79
C GLU A 135 14.81 -2.26 -6.31
N GLN A 136 14.95 -3.27 -5.43
CA GLN A 136 14.66 -4.66 -5.79
C GLN A 136 13.19 -4.85 -6.22
N ALA A 137 12.26 -4.15 -5.56
CA ALA A 137 10.85 -4.18 -5.95
C ALA A 137 10.66 -3.61 -7.37
N ALA A 138 11.27 -2.46 -7.66
CA ALA A 138 11.20 -1.85 -8.99
C ALA A 138 11.83 -2.74 -10.08
N GLN A 139 12.98 -3.37 -9.80
CA GLN A 139 13.62 -4.32 -10.73
C GLN A 139 12.72 -5.53 -11.01
N ALA A 140 12.08 -6.08 -9.98
CA ALA A 140 11.14 -7.20 -10.15
C ALA A 140 9.89 -6.81 -10.97
N ILE A 141 9.42 -5.57 -10.82
CA ILE A 141 8.31 -5.05 -11.62
C ILE A 141 8.75 -4.80 -13.08
N ALA A 142 9.96 -4.27 -13.30
CA ALA A 142 10.49 -4.04 -14.64
C ALA A 142 10.61 -5.35 -15.45
N TYR A 143 10.97 -6.45 -14.79
CA TYR A 143 11.05 -7.78 -15.40
C TYR A 143 9.73 -8.26 -16.04
N ILE A 144 8.58 -7.71 -15.64
CA ILE A 144 7.26 -8.04 -16.23
C ILE A 144 7.20 -7.65 -17.73
N PHE A 145 8.03 -6.70 -18.17
CA PHE A 145 7.99 -6.11 -19.51
C PHE A 145 9.13 -6.54 -20.44
N GLU A 146 9.97 -7.49 -20.01
CA GLU A 146 10.97 -8.14 -20.87
C GLU A 146 10.32 -9.14 -21.84
#